data_AF-A0A9D5PD28-F1
#
_entry.id   AF-A0A9D5PD28-F1
#
_cell.length_a   1.000
_cell.length_b   1.000
_cell.length_c   1.000
_cell.angle_alpha   90.00
_cell.angle_beta   90.00
_cell.angle_gamma   90.00
#
_symmetry.space_group_name_H-M   'P 1'
#
loop_
_entity.id
_entity.type
_entity.pdbx_description
1 polymer ?
#
loop_
_entity_poly.entity_id
_entity_poly.type
_entity_poly.pdbx_seq_one_letter_code
_entity_poly.pdbx_strand_id
1 'polypeptide(L)'
;MKNKFFSRVFMALVVCILSFSMSSCSDSKLKVVVSSLDAQCPQSLGLAIELTHVFFEDNTVVYSYTLDEDYASIDNLSANPESVKNNILTMFQNPNDDMKQFIDMVIDAKADVRYVYKGKASGKEFATTVTAAELQEGLKNGVATGGDKLSAAISSTNTQMPVDTGSGIVMTKVEDCGDVVFYFASVSELTTFNMISANAVSVKENIVNSLKSLDGAADRLFFKLVVDAGKGLGYRYSTEGVDDTVDVVISNAELREIIGE
;
A
#
# COMPACT_ATOMS: atom_id res chain seq x y z
N MET A 1 -14.82 -10.30 7.92
CA MET A 1 -15.61 -11.25 7.09
C MET A 1 -15.97 -10.69 5.71
N LYS A 2 -15.20 -9.73 5.14
CA LYS A 2 -15.53 -9.04 3.87
C LYS A 2 -14.68 -9.49 2.65
N ASN A 3 -13.61 -10.26 2.84
CA ASN A 3 -12.78 -10.81 1.74
C ASN A 3 -13.24 -12.20 1.23
N LYS A 4 -14.35 -12.74 1.75
CA LYS A 4 -14.82 -14.10 1.41
C LYS A 4 -15.62 -14.17 0.10
N PHE A 5 -16.07 -13.04 -0.45
CA PHE A 5 -16.90 -13.03 -1.66
C PHE A 5 -16.04 -13.09 -2.93
N PHE A 6 -14.99 -12.27 -3.01
CA PHE A 6 -14.01 -12.28 -4.09
C PHE A 6 -13.28 -13.63 -4.18
N SER A 7 -12.94 -14.21 -3.03
CA SER A 7 -12.32 -15.54 -2.91
C SER A 7 -13.23 -16.69 -3.38
N ARG A 8 -14.57 -16.57 -3.32
CA ARG A 8 -15.50 -17.65 -3.69
C ARG A 8 -15.87 -17.66 -5.16
N VAL A 9 -15.97 -16.48 -5.78
CA VAL A 9 -16.19 -16.35 -7.22
C VAL A 9 -14.93 -16.76 -7.98
N PHE A 10 -13.75 -16.44 -7.44
CA PHE A 10 -12.46 -16.91 -7.95
C PHE A 10 -12.19 -18.40 -7.67
N MET A 11 -12.83 -19.00 -6.64
CA MET A 11 -12.74 -20.45 -6.39
C MET A 11 -13.43 -21.31 -7.47
N ALA A 12 -14.40 -20.74 -8.20
CA ALA A 12 -15.04 -21.40 -9.33
C ALA A 12 -14.19 -21.32 -10.62
N LEU A 13 -13.19 -20.44 -10.66
CA LEU A 13 -12.37 -20.11 -11.83
C LEU A 13 -11.35 -21.22 -12.20
N VAL A 14 -11.02 -22.15 -11.30
CA VAL A 14 -9.91 -23.11 -11.50
C VAL A 14 -10.35 -24.58 -11.64
N VAL A 15 -11.57 -24.96 -11.25
CA VAL A 15 -12.00 -26.38 -11.33
C VAL A 15 -12.03 -26.90 -12.78
N CYS A 16 -12.14 -26.03 -13.79
CA CYS A 16 -12.10 -26.41 -15.20
C CYS A 16 -10.67 -26.52 -15.80
N ILE A 17 -9.63 -26.00 -15.13
CA ILE A 17 -8.27 -25.83 -15.70
C ILE A 17 -7.46 -27.14 -15.71
N LEU A 18 -7.81 -28.13 -14.89
CA LEU A 18 -7.01 -29.36 -14.73
C LEU A 18 -7.13 -30.38 -15.89
N SER A 19 -7.82 -30.06 -16.99
CA SER A 19 -8.16 -31.06 -18.02
C SER A 19 -7.38 -31.00 -19.34
N PHE A 20 -6.52 -30.01 -19.60
CA PHE A 20 -5.83 -29.93 -20.89
C PHE A 20 -4.32 -29.71 -20.76
N SER A 21 -3.59 -30.82 -20.72
CA SER A 21 -2.15 -30.87 -20.94
C SER A 21 -1.88 -31.11 -22.43
N MET A 22 -1.44 -30.10 -23.20
CA MET A 22 -0.57 -30.29 -24.37
C MET A 22 0.28 -29.04 -24.63
N SER A 23 1.51 -29.30 -25.09
CA SER A 23 2.61 -28.38 -25.32
C SER A 23 2.27 -27.27 -26.31
N SER A 24 2.00 -26.06 -25.83
CA SER A 24 1.81 -24.88 -26.69
C SER A 24 2.54 -23.65 -26.17
N CYS A 25 2.95 -22.78 -27.10
CA CYS A 25 3.66 -21.52 -26.87
C CYS A 25 2.92 -20.65 -25.83
N SER A 26 3.64 -19.85 -25.02
CA SER A 26 3.06 -18.99 -23.96
C SER A 26 1.88 -18.16 -24.47
N ASP A 27 1.99 -17.55 -25.66
CA ASP A 27 0.91 -16.80 -26.33
C ASP A 27 -0.38 -17.60 -26.50
N SER A 28 -0.27 -18.87 -26.87
CA SER A 28 -1.44 -19.73 -27.11
C SER A 28 -2.11 -20.16 -25.80
N LYS A 29 -1.37 -20.27 -24.69
CA LYS A 29 -1.95 -20.51 -23.36
C LYS A 29 -2.64 -19.25 -22.84
N LEU A 30 -2.01 -18.09 -22.98
CA LEU A 30 -2.57 -16.82 -22.56
C LEU A 30 -3.90 -16.53 -23.29
N LYS A 31 -3.95 -16.74 -24.61
CA LYS A 31 -5.20 -16.60 -25.38
C LYS A 31 -6.32 -17.50 -24.89
N VAL A 32 -6.03 -18.76 -24.55
CA VAL A 32 -7.03 -19.70 -24.01
C VAL A 32 -7.57 -19.21 -22.67
N VAL A 33 -6.70 -18.75 -21.77
CA VAL A 33 -7.10 -18.19 -20.48
C VAL A 33 -7.97 -16.94 -20.67
N VAL A 34 -7.56 -16.03 -21.56
CA VAL A 34 -8.32 -14.82 -21.88
C VAL A 34 -9.70 -15.14 -22.46
N SER A 35 -9.81 -16.08 -23.39
CA SER A 35 -11.12 -16.54 -23.90
C SER A 35 -12.00 -17.14 -22.80
N SER A 36 -11.41 -17.85 -21.84
CA SER A 36 -12.15 -18.35 -20.69
C SER A 36 -12.60 -17.25 -19.73
N LEU A 37 -11.89 -16.13 -19.64
CA LEU A 37 -12.29 -14.96 -18.86
C LEU A 37 -13.42 -14.19 -19.56
N ASP A 38 -13.33 -14.01 -20.87
CA ASP A 38 -14.37 -13.33 -21.67
C ASP A 38 -15.70 -14.07 -21.61
N ALA A 39 -15.67 -15.42 -21.70
CA ALA A 39 -16.86 -16.26 -21.64
C ALA A 39 -17.64 -16.13 -20.32
N GLN A 40 -17.01 -15.58 -19.27
CA GLN A 40 -17.64 -15.34 -17.98
C GLN A 40 -18.19 -13.92 -17.84
N CYS A 41 -17.94 -13.04 -18.82
CA CYS A 41 -18.48 -11.69 -18.85
C CYS A 41 -19.94 -11.66 -19.33
N PRO A 42 -20.74 -10.65 -18.91
CA PRO A 42 -20.38 -9.56 -18.01
C PRO A 42 -20.35 -10.00 -16.53
N GLN A 43 -19.48 -9.37 -15.73
CA GLN A 43 -19.34 -9.61 -14.29
C GLN A 43 -19.39 -8.32 -13.47
N SER A 44 -20.29 -8.24 -12.49
CA SER A 44 -20.30 -7.14 -11.53
C SER A 44 -19.15 -7.30 -10.52
N LEU A 45 -18.31 -6.27 -10.37
CA LEU A 45 -17.18 -6.22 -9.44
C LEU A 45 -17.45 -5.32 -8.23
N GLY A 46 -18.72 -5.04 -7.94
CA GLY A 46 -19.16 -4.17 -6.86
C GLY A 46 -20.29 -3.24 -7.31
N LEU A 47 -20.47 -2.14 -6.56
CA LEU A 47 -21.58 -1.21 -6.80
C LEU A 47 -21.36 -0.32 -8.04
N ALA A 48 -20.10 -0.01 -8.38
CA ALA A 48 -19.77 1.00 -9.39
C ALA A 48 -19.19 0.44 -10.70
N ILE A 49 -18.71 -0.80 -10.73
CA ILE A 49 -17.90 -1.32 -11.84
C ILE A 49 -18.44 -2.68 -12.29
N GLU A 50 -18.59 -2.84 -13.61
CA GLU A 50 -18.91 -4.10 -14.28
C GLU A 50 -17.84 -4.40 -15.33
N LEU A 51 -17.23 -5.58 -15.28
CA LEU A 51 -16.38 -6.10 -16.34
C LEU A 51 -17.25 -6.60 -17.49
N THR A 52 -17.09 -6.04 -18.68
CA THR A 52 -17.94 -6.38 -19.84
C THR A 52 -17.28 -7.32 -20.82
N HIS A 53 -15.96 -7.21 -21.02
CA HIS A 53 -15.20 -8.06 -21.93
C HIS A 53 -13.74 -8.20 -21.47
N VAL A 54 -13.13 -9.33 -21.84
CA VAL A 54 -11.68 -9.54 -21.74
C VAL A 54 -11.19 -10.12 -23.04
N PHE A 55 -10.24 -9.48 -23.73
CA PHE A 55 -9.75 -10.01 -25.00
C PHE A 55 -8.24 -9.80 -25.15
N PHE A 56 -7.64 -10.54 -26.08
CA PHE A 56 -6.21 -10.44 -26.36
C PHE A 56 -6.01 -9.95 -27.79
N GLU A 57 -5.48 -8.75 -27.91
CA GLU A 57 -5.25 -8.05 -29.18
C GLU A 57 -3.91 -7.32 -29.12
N ASP A 58 -3.16 -7.30 -30.23
CA ASP A 58 -1.88 -6.58 -30.35
C ASP A 58 -0.91 -6.81 -29.18
N ASN A 59 -0.76 -8.07 -28.78
CA ASN A 59 0.09 -8.48 -27.66
C ASN A 59 -0.30 -7.84 -26.32
N THR A 60 -1.58 -7.52 -26.14
CA THR A 60 -2.12 -6.86 -24.96
C THR A 60 -3.38 -7.61 -24.50
N VAL A 61 -3.46 -7.94 -23.21
CA VAL A 61 -4.71 -8.36 -22.58
C VAL A 61 -5.52 -7.12 -22.23
N VAL A 62 -6.70 -6.97 -22.81
CA VAL A 62 -7.57 -5.81 -22.60
C VAL A 62 -8.75 -6.22 -21.71
N TYR A 63 -8.88 -5.58 -20.56
CA TYR A 63 -10.05 -5.65 -19.69
C TYR A 63 -10.93 -4.41 -19.92
N SER A 64 -12.15 -4.63 -20.37
CA SER A 64 -13.14 -3.57 -20.62
C SER A 64 -14.15 -3.52 -19.49
N TYR A 65 -14.33 -2.33 -18.92
CA TYR A 65 -15.23 -2.07 -17.81
C TYR A 65 -16.25 -1.00 -18.17
N THR A 66 -17.43 -1.16 -17.61
CA THR A 66 -18.46 -0.13 -17.56
C THR A 66 -18.51 0.45 -16.14
N LEU A 67 -18.44 1.77 -16.03
CA LEU A 67 -18.44 2.52 -14.78
C LEU A 67 -19.81 3.20 -14.56
N ASP A 68 -20.40 2.98 -13.41
CA ASP A 68 -21.60 3.68 -12.96
C ASP A 68 -21.23 5.06 -12.39
N GLU A 69 -21.60 6.11 -13.12
CA GLU A 69 -21.20 7.48 -12.84
C GLU A 69 -21.94 8.11 -11.66
N ASP A 70 -22.95 7.43 -11.12
CA ASP A 70 -23.57 7.81 -9.84
C ASP A 70 -22.64 7.53 -8.64
N TYR A 71 -21.62 6.66 -8.83
CA TYR A 71 -20.70 6.24 -7.77
C TYR A 71 -19.24 6.65 -8.02
N ALA A 72 -18.80 6.77 -9.27
CA ALA A 72 -17.42 7.10 -9.63
C ALA A 72 -17.33 7.88 -10.95
N SER A 73 -16.42 8.85 -11.04
CA SER A 73 -16.31 9.74 -12.21
C SER A 73 -15.18 9.33 -13.16
N ILE A 74 -15.50 9.18 -14.45
CA ILE A 74 -14.49 9.01 -15.52
C ILE A 74 -13.54 10.20 -15.60
N ASP A 75 -14.04 11.43 -15.36
CA ASP A 75 -13.21 12.63 -15.37
C ASP A 75 -12.17 12.60 -14.23
N ASN A 76 -12.53 12.09 -13.05
CA ASN A 76 -11.60 11.92 -11.93
C ASN A 76 -10.52 10.89 -12.21
N LEU A 77 -10.88 9.76 -12.84
CA LEU A 77 -9.92 8.74 -13.28
C LEU A 77 -8.95 9.33 -14.31
N SER A 78 -9.48 10.07 -15.28
CA SER A 78 -8.71 10.70 -16.36
C SER A 78 -7.79 11.81 -15.86
N ALA A 79 -8.17 12.54 -14.82
CA ALA A 79 -7.33 13.55 -14.17
C ALA A 79 -6.20 12.94 -13.32
N ASN A 80 -6.29 11.66 -12.94
CA ASN A 80 -5.34 11.00 -12.02
C ASN A 80 -4.82 9.64 -12.55
N PRO A 81 -4.30 9.57 -13.79
CA PRO A 81 -3.96 8.29 -14.44
C PRO A 81 -2.89 7.48 -13.68
N GLU A 82 -1.87 8.16 -13.15
CA GLU A 82 -0.80 7.54 -12.36
C GLU A 82 -1.32 6.92 -11.06
N SER A 83 -2.24 7.61 -10.37
CA SER A 83 -2.87 7.08 -9.17
C SER A 83 -3.67 5.81 -9.47
N VAL A 84 -4.44 5.81 -10.57
CA VAL A 84 -5.20 4.63 -11.00
C VAL A 84 -4.26 3.47 -11.35
N LYS A 85 -3.18 3.75 -12.10
CA LYS A 85 -2.19 2.75 -12.47
C LYS A 85 -1.49 2.15 -11.25
N ASN A 86 -1.08 2.97 -10.28
CA ASN A 86 -0.47 2.53 -9.04
C ASN A 86 -1.42 1.68 -8.19
N ASN A 87 -2.71 2.03 -8.14
CA ASN A 87 -3.71 1.21 -7.47
C ASN A 87 -3.85 -0.18 -8.10
N ILE A 88 -3.83 -0.26 -9.43
CA ILE A 88 -3.84 -1.54 -10.17
C ILE A 88 -2.57 -2.35 -9.85
N LEU A 89 -1.39 -1.72 -9.93
CA LEU A 89 -0.11 -2.37 -9.61
C LEU A 89 -0.07 -2.91 -8.19
N THR A 90 -0.67 -2.21 -7.23
CA THR A 90 -0.77 -2.66 -5.83
C THR A 90 -1.54 -3.97 -5.69
N MET A 91 -2.53 -4.23 -6.56
CA MET A 91 -3.27 -5.51 -6.57
C MET A 91 -2.38 -6.69 -6.97
N PHE A 92 -1.32 -6.44 -7.74
CA PHE A 92 -0.41 -7.46 -8.26
C PHE A 92 0.83 -7.70 -7.40
N GLN A 93 1.00 -6.96 -6.31
CA GLN A 93 2.15 -7.12 -5.40
C GLN A 93 2.05 -8.37 -4.52
N ASN A 94 0.85 -8.90 -4.25
CA ASN A 94 0.69 -10.12 -3.44
C ASN A 94 -0.33 -11.07 -4.09
N PRO A 95 -0.02 -11.60 -5.27
CA PRO A 95 -0.93 -12.50 -5.96
C PRO A 95 -1.02 -13.83 -5.21
N ASN A 96 -2.19 -14.46 -5.24
CA ASN A 96 -2.28 -15.89 -4.95
C ASN A 96 -1.62 -16.69 -6.10
N ASP A 97 -1.42 -18.00 -5.91
CA ASP A 97 -0.72 -18.85 -6.89
C ASP A 97 -1.33 -18.76 -8.30
N ASP A 98 -2.66 -18.70 -8.39
CA ASP A 98 -3.38 -18.61 -9.66
C ASP A 98 -3.16 -17.26 -10.37
N MET A 99 -3.24 -16.14 -9.63
CA MET A 99 -2.96 -14.81 -10.16
C MET A 99 -1.49 -14.69 -10.55
N LYS A 100 -0.58 -15.29 -9.77
CA LYS A 100 0.84 -15.35 -10.10
C LYS A 100 1.05 -16.07 -11.41
N GLN A 101 0.41 -17.22 -11.60
CA GLN A 101 0.48 -17.98 -12.85
C GLN A 101 -0.04 -17.18 -14.04
N PHE A 102 -1.13 -16.42 -13.88
CA PHE A 102 -1.62 -15.52 -14.92
C PHE A 102 -0.61 -14.43 -15.27
N ILE A 103 -0.04 -13.76 -14.26
CA ILE A 103 0.97 -12.72 -14.48
C ILE A 103 2.22 -13.30 -15.15
N ASP A 104 2.67 -14.49 -14.72
CA ASP A 104 3.80 -15.19 -15.34
C ASP A 104 3.53 -15.48 -16.82
N MET A 105 2.30 -15.92 -17.18
CA MET A 105 1.91 -16.12 -18.59
C MET A 105 1.92 -14.82 -19.40
N VAL A 106 1.50 -13.70 -18.82
CA VAL A 106 1.55 -12.38 -19.46
C VAL A 106 3.00 -11.94 -19.69
N ILE A 107 3.86 -12.08 -18.68
CA ILE A 107 5.30 -11.74 -18.76
C ILE A 107 6.01 -12.63 -19.80
N ASP A 108 5.75 -13.94 -19.79
CA ASP A 108 6.33 -14.91 -20.71
C ASP A 108 5.90 -14.68 -22.17
N ALA A 109 4.67 -14.21 -22.38
CA ALA A 109 4.18 -13.75 -23.68
C ALA A 109 4.71 -12.36 -24.07
N LYS A 110 5.44 -11.69 -23.16
CA LYS A 110 5.87 -10.29 -23.29
C LYS A 110 4.71 -9.35 -23.59
N ALA A 111 3.54 -9.68 -23.04
CA ALA A 111 2.30 -8.96 -23.28
C ALA A 111 2.05 -7.90 -22.21
N ASP A 112 1.31 -6.86 -22.55
CA ASP A 112 0.87 -5.84 -21.60
C ASP A 112 -0.58 -6.09 -21.14
N VAL A 113 -1.02 -5.42 -20.08
CA VAL A 113 -2.40 -5.46 -19.60
C VAL A 113 -3.00 -4.06 -19.62
N ARG A 114 -4.07 -3.89 -20.39
CA ARG A 114 -4.78 -2.62 -20.55
C ARG A 114 -6.14 -2.67 -19.87
N TYR A 115 -6.45 -1.64 -19.11
CA TYR A 115 -7.73 -1.44 -18.44
C TYR A 115 -8.45 -0.30 -19.13
N VAL A 116 -9.67 -0.54 -19.63
CA VAL A 116 -10.50 0.46 -20.31
C VAL A 116 -11.78 0.63 -19.51
N TYR A 117 -12.08 1.84 -19.07
CA TYR A 117 -13.28 2.20 -18.32
C TYR A 117 -14.16 3.09 -19.18
N LYS A 118 -15.45 2.76 -19.30
CA LYS A 118 -16.45 3.54 -20.02
C LYS A 118 -17.60 3.95 -19.11
N GLY A 119 -17.88 5.26 -19.03
CA GLY A 119 -19.00 5.77 -18.23
C GLY A 119 -20.36 5.36 -18.81
N LYS A 120 -21.27 4.84 -17.97
CA LYS A 120 -22.63 4.44 -18.39
C LYS A 120 -23.45 5.61 -18.92
N ALA A 121 -23.35 6.78 -18.27
CA ALA A 121 -24.19 7.93 -18.57
C ALA A 121 -23.56 8.82 -19.64
N SER A 122 -22.26 9.08 -19.52
CA SER A 122 -21.53 10.00 -20.40
C SER A 122 -20.94 9.32 -21.64
N GLY A 123 -20.72 8.00 -21.61
CA GLY A 123 -20.01 7.27 -22.65
C GLY A 123 -18.52 7.61 -22.76
N LYS A 124 -17.98 8.46 -21.88
CA LYS A 124 -16.56 8.83 -21.85
C LYS A 124 -15.71 7.62 -21.50
N GLU A 125 -14.49 7.60 -22.03
CA GLU A 125 -13.55 6.50 -21.85
C GLU A 125 -12.25 6.98 -21.19
N PHE A 126 -11.76 6.18 -20.24
CA PHE A 126 -10.45 6.30 -19.64
C PHE A 126 -9.72 4.97 -19.80
N ALA A 127 -8.44 5.00 -20.18
CA ALA A 127 -7.64 3.79 -20.27
C ALA A 127 -6.28 3.98 -19.61
N THR A 128 -5.80 2.92 -18.98
CA THR A 128 -4.43 2.84 -18.45
C THR A 128 -3.85 1.46 -18.77
N THR A 129 -2.54 1.41 -18.98
CA THR A 129 -1.83 0.18 -19.34
C THR A 129 -0.73 -0.08 -18.32
N VAL A 130 -0.68 -1.32 -17.87
CA VAL A 130 0.42 -1.88 -17.08
C VAL A 130 1.24 -2.78 -17.98
N THR A 131 2.54 -2.50 -18.06
CA THR A 131 3.44 -3.23 -18.95
C THR A 131 3.92 -4.54 -18.33
N ALA A 132 4.41 -5.48 -19.15
CA ALA A 132 5.08 -6.69 -18.66
C ALA A 132 6.23 -6.37 -17.68
N ALA A 133 6.99 -5.30 -17.94
CA ALA A 133 8.09 -4.86 -17.07
C ALA A 133 7.58 -4.38 -15.71
N GLU A 134 6.51 -3.60 -15.68
CA GLU A 134 5.89 -3.11 -14.44
C GLU A 134 5.20 -4.24 -13.67
N LEU A 135 4.64 -5.25 -14.34
CA LEU A 135 4.14 -6.47 -13.70
C LEU A 135 5.29 -7.29 -13.10
N GLN A 136 6.38 -7.45 -13.85
CA GLN A 136 7.57 -8.14 -13.36
C GLN A 136 8.19 -7.39 -12.17
N GLU A 137 8.23 -6.07 -12.22
CA GLU A 137 8.64 -5.22 -11.10
C GLU A 137 7.66 -5.35 -9.93
N GLY A 138 6.35 -5.32 -10.15
CA GLY A 138 5.34 -5.54 -9.12
C GLY A 138 5.44 -6.91 -8.43
N LEU A 139 5.79 -7.97 -9.18
CA LEU A 139 6.06 -9.30 -8.64
C LEU A 139 7.39 -9.39 -7.88
N LYS A 140 8.44 -8.71 -8.35
CA LYS A 140 9.74 -8.61 -7.67
C LYS A 140 9.64 -7.76 -6.39
N ASN A 141 8.84 -6.71 -6.46
CA ASN A 141 8.43 -5.84 -5.36
C ASN A 141 7.25 -6.47 -4.58
N GLY A 142 6.97 -7.75 -4.81
CA GLY A 142 6.03 -8.48 -4.01
C GLY A 142 6.54 -8.54 -2.58
N VAL A 143 5.70 -8.03 -1.67
CA VAL A 143 6.07 -7.36 -0.41
C VAL A 143 6.64 -5.96 -0.67
N ALA A 144 5.78 -4.93 -0.62
CA ALA A 144 6.22 -3.62 -0.13
C ALA A 144 7.03 -3.93 1.13
N THR A 145 8.33 -3.66 1.08
CA THR A 145 9.24 -4.04 2.16
C THR A 145 8.71 -3.41 3.45
N GLY A 146 9.14 -3.90 4.61
CA GLY A 146 8.87 -3.17 5.87
C GLY A 146 9.18 -1.67 5.71
N GLY A 147 10.22 -1.34 4.92
CA GLY A 147 10.59 0.02 4.53
C GLY A 147 9.58 0.78 3.66
N ASP A 148 8.99 0.17 2.62
CA ASP A 148 8.03 0.86 1.73
C ASP A 148 6.68 1.12 2.41
N LYS A 149 6.24 0.19 3.27
CA LYS A 149 5.05 0.40 4.10
C LYS A 149 5.31 1.45 5.17
N LEU A 150 6.50 1.43 5.78
CA LEU A 150 6.91 2.41 6.77
C LEU A 150 7.04 3.80 6.17
N SER A 151 7.61 3.95 4.97
CA SER A 151 7.74 5.25 4.30
C SER A 151 6.38 5.86 3.96
N ALA A 152 5.44 5.04 3.46
CA ALA A 152 4.05 5.47 3.24
C ALA A 152 3.36 5.87 4.56
N ALA A 153 3.56 5.11 5.64
CA ALA A 153 3.01 5.42 6.95
C ALA A 153 3.61 6.72 7.53
N ILE A 154 4.91 6.96 7.39
CA ILE A 154 5.58 8.21 7.77
C ILE A 154 5.00 9.39 6.97
N SER A 155 4.86 9.24 5.64
CA SER A 155 4.25 10.28 4.81
C SER A 155 2.83 10.59 5.27
N SER A 156 2.03 9.57 5.59
CA SER A 156 0.67 9.75 6.10
C SER A 156 0.65 10.45 7.46
N THR A 157 1.52 10.07 8.41
CA THR A 157 1.61 10.72 9.72
C THR A 157 2.03 12.18 9.58
N ASN A 158 2.95 12.49 8.66
CA ASN A 158 3.39 13.85 8.39
C ASN A 158 2.27 14.76 7.85
N THR A 159 1.22 14.23 7.22
CA THR A 159 0.08 15.05 6.79
C THR A 159 -0.70 15.67 7.97
N GLN A 160 -0.55 15.09 9.16
CA GLN A 160 -1.17 15.58 10.40
C GLN A 160 -0.24 16.49 11.19
N MET A 161 1.02 16.63 10.78
CA MET A 161 2.02 17.48 11.43
C MET A 161 2.01 18.89 10.82
N PRO A 162 2.37 19.94 11.59
CA PRO A 162 2.73 19.91 13.01
C PRO A 162 1.55 19.73 13.96
N VAL A 163 1.78 19.10 15.11
CA VAL A 163 0.78 18.90 16.18
C VAL A 163 1.27 19.51 17.48
N ASP A 164 0.49 20.40 18.08
CA ASP A 164 0.71 20.88 19.44
C ASP A 164 0.29 19.81 20.45
N THR A 165 1.25 19.32 21.23
CA THR A 165 1.02 18.27 22.25
C THR A 165 0.74 18.85 23.64
N GLY A 166 0.71 20.18 23.76
CA GLY A 166 0.63 20.91 25.02
C GLY A 166 2.01 21.14 25.64
N SER A 167 2.01 21.86 26.77
CA SER A 167 3.23 22.15 27.57
C SER A 167 4.39 22.79 26.79
N GLY A 168 4.08 23.52 25.71
CA GLY A 168 5.10 24.17 24.88
C GLY A 168 5.88 23.21 23.99
N ILE A 169 5.35 22.01 23.72
CA ILE A 169 5.98 21.00 22.85
C ILE A 169 5.12 20.81 21.59
N VAL A 170 5.72 21.10 20.44
CA VAL A 170 5.10 20.91 19.12
C VAL A 170 5.84 19.81 18.38
N MET A 171 5.15 18.73 18.03
CA MET A 171 5.66 17.71 17.12
C MET A 171 5.65 18.27 15.70
N THR A 172 6.82 18.35 15.05
CA THR A 172 6.98 19.06 13.79
C THR A 172 6.97 18.14 12.57
N LYS A 173 7.54 16.94 12.69
CA LYS A 173 7.59 15.93 11.62
C LYS A 173 8.00 14.56 12.16
N VAL A 174 7.85 13.55 11.32
CA VAL A 174 8.38 12.20 11.48
C VAL A 174 9.33 11.90 10.33
N GLU A 175 10.48 11.31 10.60
CA GLU A 175 11.48 10.98 9.58
C GLU A 175 12.17 9.64 9.87
N ASP A 176 12.48 8.89 8.82
CA ASP A 176 13.36 7.72 8.91
C ASP A 176 14.82 8.17 8.87
N CYS A 177 15.55 7.96 9.97
CA CYS A 177 16.96 8.36 10.11
C CYS A 177 17.90 7.14 10.18
N GLY A 178 17.63 6.09 9.41
CA GLY A 178 18.47 4.89 9.37
C GLY A 178 18.00 3.86 10.38
N ASP A 179 18.67 3.74 11.54
CA ASP A 179 18.31 2.71 12.53
C ASP A 179 17.09 3.10 13.39
N VAL A 180 16.65 4.35 13.31
CA VAL A 180 15.58 4.91 14.15
C VAL A 180 14.66 5.78 13.31
N VAL A 181 13.35 5.64 13.52
CA VAL A 181 12.34 6.60 13.04
C VAL A 181 12.10 7.63 14.13
N PHE A 182 12.36 8.91 13.84
CA PHE A 182 12.23 10.00 14.81
C PHE A 182 10.95 10.80 14.63
N TYR A 183 10.24 11.03 15.72
CA TYR A 183 9.35 12.18 15.89
C TYR A 183 10.20 13.39 16.31
N PHE A 184 10.19 14.45 15.51
CA PHE A 184 10.87 15.70 15.82
C PHE A 184 9.94 16.59 16.62
N ALA A 185 10.45 17.14 17.72
CA ALA A 185 9.71 18.01 18.64
C ALA A 185 10.44 19.35 18.82
N SER A 186 9.72 20.45 18.65
CA SER A 186 10.16 21.79 19.01
C SER A 186 9.62 22.15 20.39
N VAL A 187 10.52 22.58 21.29
CA VAL A 187 10.21 22.99 22.65
C VAL A 187 10.35 24.51 22.76
N SER A 188 9.27 25.20 23.10
CA SER A 188 9.25 26.67 23.16
C SER A 188 10.03 27.25 24.33
N GLU A 189 10.12 26.52 25.44
CA GLU A 189 10.77 26.98 26.66
C GLU A 189 12.10 26.25 26.91
N LEU A 190 13.19 27.02 27.02
CA LEU A 190 14.53 26.50 27.34
C LEU A 190 14.56 25.74 28.67
N THR A 191 13.76 26.16 29.64
CA THR A 191 13.58 25.46 30.93
C THR A 191 13.05 24.04 30.74
N THR A 192 12.01 23.88 29.93
CA THR A 192 11.43 22.57 29.59
C THR A 192 12.43 21.71 28.82
N PHE A 193 13.15 22.30 27.86
CA PHE A 193 14.21 21.60 27.13
C PHE A 193 15.32 21.08 28.06
N ASN A 194 15.80 21.93 28.99
CA ASN A 194 16.81 21.53 29.98
C ASN A 194 16.32 20.44 30.92
N MET A 195 15.03 20.46 31.30
CA MET A 195 14.43 19.39 32.10
C MET A 195 14.38 18.06 31.36
N ILE A 196 14.02 18.08 30.06
CA ILE A 196 14.04 16.88 29.22
C ILE A 196 15.46 16.34 29.11
N SER A 197 16.45 17.22 28.84
CA SER A 197 17.87 16.87 28.75
C SER A 197 18.38 16.22 30.04
N ALA A 198 18.12 16.83 31.20
CA ALA A 198 18.56 16.33 32.49
C ALA A 198 17.87 15.03 32.94
N ASN A 199 16.68 14.72 32.41
CA ASN A 199 15.84 13.61 32.85
C ASN A 199 15.45 12.64 31.72
N ALA A 200 16.29 12.49 30.70
CA ALA A 200 15.99 11.69 29.51
C ALA A 200 15.54 10.24 29.82
N VAL A 201 16.07 9.63 30.90
CA VAL A 201 15.66 8.30 31.37
C VAL A 201 14.20 8.29 31.83
N SER A 202 13.81 9.21 32.72
CA SER A 202 12.42 9.32 33.18
C SER A 202 11.47 9.71 32.06
N VAL A 203 11.92 10.53 31.11
CA VAL A 203 11.14 10.86 29.90
C VAL A 203 10.88 9.59 29.08
N LYS A 204 11.91 8.75 28.87
CA LYS A 204 11.76 7.46 28.17
C LYS A 204 10.74 6.57 28.87
N GLU A 205 10.80 6.43 30.19
CA GLU A 205 9.84 5.62 30.96
C GLU A 205 8.40 6.11 30.78
N ASN A 206 8.18 7.42 30.81
CA ASN A 206 6.86 8.02 30.60
C ASN A 206 6.32 7.75 29.18
N ILE A 207 7.18 7.88 28.17
CA ILE A 207 6.82 7.56 26.78
C ILE A 207 6.46 6.08 26.66
N VAL A 208 7.29 5.18 27.19
CA VAL A 208 7.05 3.73 27.16
C VAL A 208 5.72 3.38 27.84
N ASN A 209 5.41 3.97 28.99
CA ASN A 209 4.14 3.74 29.68
C ASN A 209 2.94 4.24 28.87
N SER A 210 3.08 5.38 28.21
CA SER A 210 2.04 5.93 27.32
C SER A 210 1.82 5.01 26.12
N LEU A 211 2.89 4.51 25.50
CA LEU A 211 2.83 3.57 24.38
C LEU A 211 2.13 2.25 24.75
N LYS A 212 2.41 1.70 25.95
CA LYS A 212 1.74 0.49 26.45
C LYS A 212 0.23 0.69 26.63
N SER A 213 -0.21 1.90 26.91
CA SER A 213 -1.62 2.25 27.12
C SER A 213 -2.38 2.58 25.83
N LEU A 214 -1.72 2.63 24.66
CA LEU A 214 -2.36 2.93 23.38
C LEU A 214 -3.32 1.81 22.94
N ASP A 215 -4.58 2.16 22.73
CA ASP A 215 -5.64 1.29 22.21
C ASP A 215 -5.99 1.54 20.74
N GLY A 216 -5.40 2.60 20.13
CA GLY A 216 -5.60 2.97 18.73
C GLY A 216 -5.03 1.94 17.74
N ALA A 217 -5.90 1.41 16.88
CA ALA A 217 -5.52 0.44 15.85
C ALA A 217 -4.53 1.01 14.81
N ALA A 218 -4.58 2.32 14.54
CA ALA A 218 -3.69 3.01 13.62
C ALA A 218 -2.27 3.15 14.19
N ASP A 219 -2.15 3.54 15.46
CA ASP A 219 -0.85 3.72 16.12
C ASP A 219 -0.13 2.37 16.29
N ARG A 220 -0.86 1.31 16.65
CA ARG A 220 -0.29 -0.05 16.71
C ARG A 220 0.23 -0.52 15.35
N LEU A 221 -0.48 -0.22 14.28
CA LEU A 221 -0.03 -0.56 12.93
C LEU A 221 1.25 0.20 12.57
N PHE A 222 1.35 1.49 12.92
CA PHE A 222 2.56 2.27 12.69
C PHE A 222 3.77 1.68 13.41
N PHE A 223 3.66 1.38 14.71
CA PHE A 223 4.77 0.79 15.47
C PHE A 223 5.16 -0.60 14.99
N LYS A 224 4.17 -1.41 14.56
CA LYS A 224 4.45 -2.69 13.92
C LYS A 224 5.30 -2.51 12.67
N LEU A 225 5.00 -1.52 11.82
CA LEU A 225 5.80 -1.25 10.62
C LEU A 225 7.23 -0.81 10.97
N VAL A 226 7.42 -0.03 12.04
CA VAL A 226 8.76 0.32 12.56
C VAL A 226 9.51 -0.93 13.01
N VAL A 227 8.83 -1.82 13.75
CA VAL A 227 9.41 -3.07 14.26
C VAL A 227 9.78 -4.05 13.13
N ASP A 228 8.87 -4.25 12.19
CA ASP A 228 9.04 -5.13 11.01
C ASP A 228 10.18 -4.62 10.11
N ALA A 229 10.43 -3.31 10.09
CA ALA A 229 11.57 -2.70 9.39
C ALA A 229 12.91 -2.82 10.16
N GLY A 230 12.91 -3.42 11.35
CA GLY A 230 14.11 -3.59 12.19
C GLY A 230 14.60 -2.31 12.88
N LYS A 231 13.77 -1.26 12.92
CA LYS A 231 14.16 0.07 13.43
C LYS A 231 13.68 0.30 14.87
N GLY A 232 14.35 1.21 15.57
CA GLY A 232 13.85 1.80 16.81
C GLY A 232 12.89 2.97 16.57
N LEU A 233 12.25 3.42 17.63
CA LEU A 233 11.43 4.63 17.66
C LEU A 233 12.12 5.70 18.53
N GLY A 234 12.24 6.92 18.02
CA GLY A 234 12.91 8.01 18.71
C GLY A 234 12.04 9.27 18.80
N TYR A 235 12.31 10.08 19.83
CA TYR A 235 11.81 11.43 19.97
C TYR A 235 13.00 12.38 20.07
N ARG A 236 13.12 13.30 19.12
CA ARG A 236 14.21 14.27 19.03
C ARG A 236 13.70 15.66 19.40
N TYR A 237 14.12 16.16 20.54
CA TYR A 237 13.74 17.47 21.04
C TYR A 237 14.78 18.51 20.63
N SER A 238 14.30 19.68 20.22
CA SER A 238 15.08 20.87 19.88
C SER A 238 14.43 22.11 20.46
N THR A 239 15.18 23.19 20.64
CA THR A 239 14.66 24.48 21.10
C THR A 239 15.35 25.62 20.36
N GLU A 240 14.65 26.73 20.14
CA GLU A 240 15.19 27.86 19.38
C GLU A 240 16.40 28.48 20.10
N GLY A 241 17.45 28.78 19.34
CA GLY A 241 18.67 29.38 19.88
C GLY A 241 19.64 28.38 20.56
N VAL A 242 19.35 27.08 20.50
CA VAL A 242 20.24 26.01 20.95
C VAL A 242 20.50 25.06 19.78
N ASP A 243 21.77 24.89 19.42
CA ASP A 243 22.18 24.01 18.30
C ASP A 243 22.13 22.52 18.65
N ASP A 244 22.11 22.19 19.95
CA ASP A 244 22.03 20.81 20.45
C ASP A 244 20.60 20.25 20.44
N THR A 245 20.49 18.94 20.31
CA THR A 245 19.23 18.19 20.41
C THR A 245 19.31 17.11 21.48
N VAL A 246 18.16 16.76 22.08
CA VAL A 246 18.04 15.63 23.00
C VAL A 246 17.26 14.51 22.33
N ASP A 247 17.87 13.33 22.25
CA ASP A 247 17.23 12.14 21.70
C ASP A 247 16.81 11.17 22.80
N VAL A 248 15.53 10.77 22.76
CA VAL A 248 15.00 9.69 23.59
C VAL A 248 14.63 8.53 22.67
N VAL A 249 15.41 7.46 22.72
CA VAL A 249 15.29 6.32 21.80
C VAL A 249 14.81 5.06 22.52
N ILE A 250 13.80 4.42 21.94
CA ILE A 250 13.30 3.09 22.25
C ILE A 250 13.82 2.16 21.16
N SER A 251 14.65 1.20 21.55
CA SER A 251 15.23 0.23 20.61
C SER A 251 14.16 -0.65 19.98
N ASN A 252 14.48 -1.28 18.85
CA ASN A 252 13.58 -2.24 18.19
C ASN A 252 13.14 -3.36 19.15
N ALA A 253 14.06 -3.85 19.99
CA ALA A 253 13.78 -4.89 20.98
C ALA A 253 12.80 -4.41 22.06
N GLU A 254 13.01 -3.23 22.63
CA GLU A 254 12.09 -2.64 23.61
C GLU A 254 10.71 -2.37 22.98
N LEU A 255 10.68 -1.92 21.72
CA LEU A 255 9.43 -1.62 21.02
C LEU A 255 8.61 -2.89 20.75
N ARG A 256 9.26 -4.02 20.39
CA ARG A 256 8.62 -5.34 20.26
C ARG A 256 7.91 -5.77 21.54
N GLU A 257 8.58 -5.65 22.69
CA GLU A 257 8.01 -5.97 23.99
C GLU A 257 6.78 -5.10 24.31
N ILE A 258 6.81 -3.82 23.91
CA ILE A 258 5.70 -2.88 24.14
C ILE A 258 4.46 -3.25 23.30
N ILE A 259 4.65 -3.66 22.04
CA ILE A 259 3.54 -3.96 21.13
C ILE A 259 3.06 -5.43 21.19
N GLY A 260 3.81 -6.29 21.88
CA GLY A 260 3.45 -7.71 22.09
C GLY A 260 3.87 -8.65 20.96
N GLU A 261 5.05 -8.40 20.36
CA GLU A 261 5.65 -9.21 19.29
C GLU A 261 6.92 -9.96 19.70
#